data_AF-X0L0E9-F1
#
_entry.id   AF-X0L0E9-F1
#
_cell.length_a   1.000
_cell.length_b   1.000
_cell.length_c   1.000
_cell.angle_alpha   90.00
_cell.angle_beta   90.00
_cell.angle_gamma   90.00
#
_symmetry.space_group_name_H-M   'P 1'
#
loop_
_entity.id
_entity.type
_entity.pdbx_description
1 polymer ?
#
loop_
_entity_poly.entity_id
_entity_poly.type
_entity_poly.pdbx_seq_one_letter_code
_entity_poly.pdbx_strand_id
1 'polypeptide(L)'
;MMAEVQQLRTTIRNLQAQMNARPAATTNEGSNERDLGEALKPPKPEPFRGQAADVIPFLTRMKAHFRLYKNKLNTPTKKLLYTASLIQGDAKDWFEPILRDFLENDEEAQDQDTQNIFGNWDNFEQVLKDNFGVVNEE
;
A
#
# COMPACT_ATOMS: atom_id res chain seq x y z
N MET A 1 -58.28 -0.71 -13.32
CA MET A 1 -57.67 -1.99 -13.77
C MET A 1 -56.86 -1.88 -15.07
N MET A 2 -57.43 -1.61 -16.26
CA MET A 2 -56.63 -1.58 -17.51
C MET A 2 -55.64 -0.40 -17.61
N ALA A 3 -56.03 0.79 -17.11
CA ALA A 3 -55.18 1.97 -17.12
C ALA A 3 -53.96 1.83 -16.18
N GLU A 4 -54.15 1.25 -15.00
CA GLU A 4 -53.09 1.02 -14.02
C GLU A 4 -52.03 0.04 -14.54
N VAL A 5 -52.46 -1.02 -15.24
CA VAL A 5 -51.55 -1.98 -15.86
C VAL A 5 -50.72 -1.33 -16.99
N GLN A 6 -51.32 -0.42 -17.76
CA GLN A 6 -50.57 0.33 -18.78
C GLN A 6 -49.58 1.31 -18.17
N GLN A 7 -49.96 1.97 -17.07
CA GLN A 7 -49.07 2.86 -16.35
C GLN A 7 -47.87 2.11 -15.76
N LEU A 8 -48.09 0.95 -15.15
CA LEU A 8 -47.04 0.04 -14.65
C LEU A 8 -46.07 -0.40 -15.76
N ARG A 9 -46.58 -0.81 -16.92
CA ARG A 9 -45.74 -1.19 -18.07
C ARG A 9 -44.88 -0.04 -18.62
N THR A 10 -45.35 1.20 -18.46
CA THR A 10 -44.63 2.39 -18.91
C THR A 10 -43.55 2.77 -17.90
N THR A 11 -43.85 2.70 -16.61
CA THR A 11 -42.88 2.90 -15.52
C THR A 11 -41.74 1.90 -15.61
N ILE A 12 -42.02 0.61 -15.84
CA ILE A 12 -40.98 -0.43 -15.97
C ILE A 12 -40.05 -0.15 -17.15
N ARG A 13 -40.60 0.23 -18.32
CA ARG A 13 -39.79 0.58 -19.49
C ARG A 13 -38.90 1.79 -19.23
N ASN A 14 -39.43 2.81 -18.57
CA ASN A 14 -38.67 4.02 -18.23
C ASN A 14 -37.55 3.72 -17.23
N LEU A 15 -37.80 2.86 -16.24
CA LEU A 15 -36.77 2.42 -15.28
C LEU A 15 -35.68 1.61 -15.96
N GLN A 16 -36.02 0.70 -16.87
CA GLN A 16 -35.04 -0.06 -17.66
C GLN A 16 -34.21 0.87 -18.56
N ALA A 17 -34.83 1.87 -19.19
CA ALA A 17 -34.11 2.87 -19.98
C ALA A 17 -33.15 3.70 -19.11
N GLN A 18 -33.56 4.08 -17.89
CA GLN A 18 -32.69 4.80 -16.95
C GLN A 18 -31.54 3.94 -16.41
N MET A 19 -31.75 2.64 -16.21
CA MET A 19 -30.69 1.71 -15.84
C MET A 19 -29.69 1.49 -16.98
N ASN A 20 -30.16 1.41 -18.24
CA ASN A 20 -29.30 1.27 -19.41
C ASN A 20 -28.62 2.59 -19.84
N ALA A 21 -29.24 3.73 -19.54
CA ALA A 21 -28.74 5.07 -19.86
C ALA A 21 -27.98 5.73 -18.71
N ARG A 22 -27.84 5.06 -17.55
CA ARG A 22 -26.75 5.40 -16.63
C ARG A 22 -25.48 5.32 -17.48
N PRO A 23 -24.74 6.42 -17.67
CA PRO A 23 -23.37 6.27 -18.09
C PRO A 23 -22.79 5.27 -17.10
N ALA A 24 -22.06 4.27 -17.58
CA ALA A 24 -21.14 3.60 -16.71
C ALA A 24 -20.41 4.74 -15.99
N ALA A 25 -20.70 4.94 -14.70
CA ALA A 25 -19.77 5.63 -13.84
C ALA A 25 -18.48 4.88 -14.17
N THR A 26 -17.51 5.58 -14.72
CA THR A 26 -16.21 5.05 -15.06
C THR A 26 -15.65 4.46 -13.79
N THR A 27 -16.04 3.22 -13.50
CA THR A 27 -15.24 2.26 -12.78
C THR A 27 -14.05 2.14 -13.71
N ASN A 28 -13.03 2.96 -13.44
CA ASN A 28 -11.69 2.75 -13.93
C ASN A 28 -11.22 1.42 -13.35
N GLU A 29 -11.80 0.33 -13.83
CA GLU A 29 -11.26 -1.01 -13.78
C GLU A 29 -10.03 -0.96 -14.67
N GLY A 30 -8.87 -0.73 -14.04
CA GLY A 30 -7.57 -0.78 -14.68
C GLY A 30 -7.28 0.38 -15.63
N SER A 31 -7.30 1.63 -15.15
CA SER A 31 -6.43 2.59 -15.81
C SER A 31 -4.99 2.09 -15.58
N ASN A 32 -4.33 1.64 -16.64
CA ASN A 32 -2.87 1.56 -16.74
C ASN A 32 -2.28 2.98 -16.65
N GLU A 33 -2.72 3.77 -15.69
CA GLU A 33 -2.25 5.11 -15.42
C GLU A 33 -0.88 4.94 -14.79
N ARG A 34 0.13 5.32 -15.56
CA ARG A 34 1.51 5.33 -15.10
C ARG A 34 1.60 6.16 -13.84
N ASP A 35 2.30 5.63 -12.85
CA ASP A 35 2.60 6.33 -11.62
C ASP A 35 3.38 7.61 -11.94
N LEU A 36 3.17 8.67 -11.16
CA LEU A 36 3.89 9.94 -11.33
C LEU A 36 5.41 9.72 -11.24
N GLY A 37 5.84 8.82 -10.37
CA GLY A 37 7.24 8.41 -10.24
C GLY A 37 7.81 7.76 -11.50
N GLU A 38 7.00 7.10 -12.34
CA GLU A 38 7.46 6.55 -13.62
C GLU A 38 7.75 7.66 -14.64
N ALA A 39 6.98 8.74 -14.62
CA ALA A 39 7.20 9.89 -15.50
C ALA A 39 8.37 10.76 -15.03
N LEU A 40 8.46 11.03 -13.72
CA LEU A 40 9.46 11.92 -13.14
C LEU A 40 10.83 11.27 -12.95
N LYS A 41 10.89 9.94 -12.82
CA LYS A 41 12.12 9.18 -12.52
C LYS A 41 12.95 9.83 -11.39
N PRO A 42 12.34 10.04 -10.20
CA PRO A 42 13.05 10.63 -9.07
C PRO A 42 14.28 9.78 -8.71
N PRO A 43 15.29 10.37 -8.05
CA PRO A 43 16.39 9.59 -7.51
C PRO A 43 15.86 8.52 -6.55
N LYS A 44 16.55 7.37 -6.52
CA LYS A 44 16.25 6.32 -5.54
C LYS A 44 16.43 6.88 -4.12
N PRO A 45 15.51 6.61 -3.19
CA PRO A 45 15.68 7.02 -1.80
C PRO A 45 16.97 6.45 -1.19
N GLU A 46 17.58 7.23 -0.29
CA GLU A 46 18.78 6.80 0.45
C GLU A 46 18.46 5.64 1.42
N PRO A 47 19.34 4.62 1.51
CA PRO A 47 19.20 3.51 2.46
C PRO A 47 19.15 3.93 3.92
N PHE A 48 18.51 3.11 4.75
CA PHE A 48 18.58 3.20 6.20
C PHE A 48 19.68 2.27 6.73
N ARG A 49 20.56 2.81 7.58
CA ARG A 49 21.74 2.08 8.11
C ARG A 49 21.69 1.79 9.61
N GLY A 50 20.57 2.08 10.27
CA GLY A 50 20.41 1.85 11.72
C GLY A 50 20.68 3.05 12.62
N GLN A 51 20.87 4.24 12.06
CA GLN A 51 21.12 5.45 12.86
C GLN A 51 19.81 6.04 13.38
N ALA A 52 19.73 6.31 14.68
CA ALA A 52 18.50 6.79 15.31
C ALA A 52 18.01 8.13 14.75
N ALA A 53 18.94 9.05 14.47
CA ALA A 53 18.64 10.33 13.84
C ALA A 53 18.02 10.19 12.44
N ASP A 54 18.21 9.05 11.78
CA ASP A 54 17.75 8.80 10.41
C ASP A 54 16.40 8.07 10.32
N VAL A 55 15.83 7.59 11.43
CA VAL A 55 14.56 6.84 11.42
C VAL A 55 13.44 7.68 10.81
N ILE A 56 13.21 8.90 11.34
CA ILE A 56 12.15 9.78 10.83
C ILE A 56 12.43 10.24 9.39
N PRO A 57 13.62 10.75 9.05
CA PRO A 57 13.97 11.09 7.66
C PRO A 57 13.75 9.94 6.67
N PHE A 58 14.13 8.71 7.03
CA PHE A 58 13.94 7.54 6.19
C PHE A 58 12.45 7.25 5.95
N LEU A 59 11.63 7.19 7.00
CA LEU A 59 10.19 6.97 6.90
C LEU A 59 9.50 8.05 6.06
N THR A 60 9.89 9.32 6.23
CA THR A 60 9.38 10.43 5.41
C THR A 60 9.67 10.22 3.92
N ARG A 61 10.91 9.83 3.57
CA ARG A 61 11.28 9.55 2.18
C ARG A 61 10.51 8.35 1.61
N MET A 62 10.28 7.30 2.40
CA MET A 62 9.47 6.15 1.96
C MET A 62 8.02 6.56 1.67
N LYS A 63 7.39 7.33 2.56
CA LYS A 63 6.03 7.87 2.35
C LYS A 63 5.93 8.70 1.08
N ALA A 64 6.91 9.57 0.82
CA ALA A 64 6.97 10.35 -0.40
C ALA A 64 7.09 9.44 -1.64
N HIS A 65 7.95 8.41 -1.58
CA HIS A 65 8.09 7.44 -2.66
C HIS A 65 6.77 6.69 -2.94
N PHE A 66 6.07 6.21 -1.90
CA PHE A 66 4.79 5.51 -2.09
C PHE A 66 3.72 6.38 -2.71
N ARG A 67 3.71 7.69 -2.43
CA ARG A 67 2.80 8.63 -3.11
C ARG A 67 3.14 8.80 -4.60
N LEU A 68 4.41 8.73 -4.96
CA LEU A 68 4.85 8.78 -6.36
C LEU A 68 4.52 7.49 -7.12
N TYR A 69 4.49 6.35 -6.43
CA TYR A 69 4.24 5.03 -7.00
C TYR A 69 2.96 4.37 -6.44
N LYS A 70 1.88 5.14 -6.33
CA LYS A 70 0.64 4.71 -5.65
C LYS A 70 0.00 3.47 -6.28
N ASN A 71 0.11 3.30 -7.60
CA ASN A 71 -0.50 2.20 -8.33
C ASN A 71 0.37 0.94 -8.22
N LYS A 72 1.70 1.06 -8.32
CA LYS A 72 2.62 -0.06 -8.17
C LYS A 72 2.84 -0.49 -6.73
N LEU A 73 2.87 0.43 -5.78
CA LEU A 73 3.10 0.19 -4.34
C LEU A 73 1.78 0.33 -3.55
N ASN A 74 0.74 -0.35 -4.05
CA ASN A 74 -0.63 -0.23 -3.56
C ASN A 74 -1.00 -1.16 -2.40
N THR A 75 -0.11 -2.08 -2.01
CA THR A 75 -0.33 -2.98 -0.86
C THR A 75 0.81 -2.82 0.16
N PRO A 76 0.56 -3.14 1.46
CA PRO A 76 1.60 -3.16 2.48
C PRO A 76 2.81 -4.01 2.07
N THR A 77 2.57 -5.24 1.62
CA THR A 77 3.62 -6.15 1.15
C THR A 77 4.52 -5.54 0.08
N LYS A 78 3.95 -4.88 -0.95
CA LYS A 78 4.76 -4.25 -2.01
C LYS A 78 5.59 -3.09 -1.49
N LYS A 79 5.04 -2.28 -0.58
CA LYS A 79 5.79 -1.21 0.08
C LYS A 79 6.95 -1.77 0.91
N LEU A 80 6.71 -2.85 1.66
CA LEU A 80 7.73 -3.52 2.48
C LEU A 80 8.82 -4.15 1.63
N LEU A 81 8.49 -4.88 0.56
CA LEU A 81 9.48 -5.46 -0.34
C LEU A 81 10.36 -4.40 -1.03
N TYR A 82 9.78 -3.25 -1.39
CA TYR A 82 10.58 -2.12 -1.87
C TYR A 82 11.53 -1.61 -0.78
N THR A 83 10.99 -1.38 0.42
CA THR A 83 11.72 -0.83 1.58
C THR A 83 12.83 -1.78 2.05
N ALA A 84 12.61 -3.09 1.98
CA ALA A 84 13.58 -4.13 2.33
C ALA A 84 14.91 -3.95 1.61
N SER A 85 14.87 -3.59 0.32
CA SER A 85 16.08 -3.34 -0.50
C SER A 85 16.90 -2.11 -0.05
N LEU A 86 16.31 -1.28 0.82
CA LEU A 86 16.88 -0.05 1.37
C LEU A 86 17.31 -0.20 2.84
N ILE A 87 17.05 -1.34 3.48
CA ILE A 87 17.58 -1.62 4.82
C ILE A 87 18.99 -2.21 4.65
N GLN A 88 20.00 -1.51 5.16
CA GLN A 88 21.42 -1.83 4.97
C GLN A 88 22.21 -1.56 6.25
N GLY A 89 23.53 -1.78 6.21
CA GLY A 89 24.40 -1.55 7.35
C GLY A 89 23.94 -2.34 8.58
N ASP A 90 24.05 -1.73 9.74
CA ASP A 90 23.75 -2.38 11.03
C ASP A 90 22.25 -2.75 11.15
N ALA A 91 21.36 -1.99 10.49
CA ALA A 91 19.94 -2.32 10.47
C ALA A 91 19.60 -3.58 9.65
N LYS A 92 20.50 -4.01 8.76
CA LYS A 92 20.30 -5.23 7.97
C LYS A 92 20.21 -6.45 8.88
N ASP A 93 21.07 -6.55 9.89
CA ASP A 93 21.15 -7.76 10.73
C ASP A 93 19.86 -7.97 11.54
N TRP A 94 19.15 -6.88 11.87
CA TRP A 94 17.82 -6.94 12.46
C TRP A 94 16.74 -7.38 11.46
N PHE A 95 16.75 -6.83 10.24
CA PHE A 95 15.65 -7.04 9.29
C PHE A 95 15.79 -8.30 8.43
N GLU A 96 17.02 -8.76 8.17
CA GLU A 96 17.30 -9.92 7.34
C GLU A 96 16.58 -11.20 7.78
N PRO A 97 16.54 -11.60 9.07
CA PRO A 97 15.80 -12.79 9.47
C PRO A 97 14.30 -12.67 9.22
N ILE A 98 13.72 -11.48 9.42
CA ILE A 98 12.29 -11.18 9.18
C ILE A 98 11.99 -11.28 7.67
N LEU A 99 12.86 -10.70 6.84
CA LEU A 99 12.72 -10.77 5.39
C LEU A 99 12.86 -12.20 4.88
N ARG A 100 13.80 -12.98 5.43
CA ARG A 100 14.00 -14.38 5.05
C ARG A 100 12.77 -15.22 5.40
N ASP A 101 12.23 -15.08 6.61
CA ASP A 101 11.02 -15.77 7.04
C ASP A 101 9.83 -15.47 6.10
N PHE A 102 9.63 -14.19 5.74
CA PHE A 102 8.60 -13.80 4.78
C PHE A 102 8.76 -14.45 3.40
N LEU A 103 9.99 -14.65 2.93
CA LEU A 103 10.29 -15.17 1.59
C LEU A 103 10.30 -16.69 1.51
N GLU A 104 10.61 -17.38 2.60
CA GLU A 104 10.81 -18.83 2.64
C GLU A 104 9.58 -19.59 3.17
N ASN A 105 8.67 -18.92 3.87
CA ASN A 105 7.52 -19.55 4.52
C ASN A 105 6.18 -18.98 4.04
N ASP A 106 5.16 -19.83 3.97
CA ASP A 106 3.77 -19.41 3.82
C ASP A 106 3.30 -18.62 5.05
N GLU A 107 2.31 -17.72 4.89
CA GLU A 107 1.86 -16.80 5.95
C GLU A 107 1.52 -17.52 7.28
N GLU A 108 0.90 -18.70 7.22
CA GLU A 108 0.53 -19.51 8.39
C GLU A 108 1.74 -20.07 9.15
N ALA A 109 2.89 -20.19 8.49
CA ALA A 109 4.14 -20.72 9.05
C ALA A 109 5.16 -19.63 9.40
N GLN A 110 4.89 -18.37 9.04
CA GLN A 110 5.72 -17.23 9.40
C GLN A 110 5.61 -16.89 10.89
N ASP A 111 6.67 -16.32 11.45
CA ASP A 111 6.66 -15.76 12.79
C ASP A 111 5.64 -14.61 12.91
N GLN A 112 5.09 -14.45 14.11
CA GLN A 112 4.06 -13.43 14.36
C GLN A 112 4.57 -12.00 14.04
N ASP A 113 5.85 -11.73 14.30
CA ASP A 113 6.48 -10.44 14.00
C ASP A 113 6.58 -10.21 12.48
N THR A 114 6.90 -11.24 11.71
CA THR A 114 6.94 -11.19 10.24
C THR A 114 5.56 -10.87 9.69
N GLN A 115 4.53 -11.61 10.11
CA GLN A 115 3.14 -11.35 9.72
C GLN A 115 2.71 -9.93 10.09
N ASN A 116 3.06 -9.49 11.30
CA ASN A 116 2.74 -8.15 11.80
C ASN A 116 3.37 -7.04 10.95
N ILE A 117 4.65 -7.18 10.61
CA ILE A 117 5.43 -6.20 9.83
C ILE A 117 4.97 -6.15 8.37
N PHE A 118 4.72 -7.29 7.73
CA PHE A 118 4.33 -7.35 6.31
C PHE A 118 2.84 -7.12 6.08
N GLY A 119 1.99 -7.34 7.09
CA GLY A 119 0.56 -7.12 7.02
C GLY A 119 0.16 -5.64 7.00
N ASN A 120 0.94 -4.76 7.63
CA ASN A 120 0.64 -3.33 7.68
C ASN A 120 1.90 -2.46 7.72
N TRP A 121 1.94 -1.44 6.86
CA TRP A 121 3.02 -0.44 6.83
C TRP A 121 3.19 0.30 8.16
N ASP A 122 2.09 0.61 8.85
CA ASP A 122 2.16 1.34 10.12
C ASP A 122 2.79 0.49 11.23
N ASN A 123 2.62 -0.84 11.18
CA ASN A 123 3.29 -1.75 12.10
C ASN A 123 4.80 -1.73 11.87
N PHE A 124 5.25 -1.78 10.61
CA PHE A 124 6.67 -1.62 10.28
C PHE A 124 7.23 -0.29 10.79
N GLU A 125 6.51 0.83 10.61
CA GLU A 125 6.96 2.12 11.15
C GLU A 125 7.16 2.10 12.66
N GLN A 126 6.21 1.49 13.38
CA GLN A 126 6.28 1.41 14.83
C GLN A 126 7.46 0.55 15.26
N VAL A 127 7.59 -0.65 14.71
CA VAL A 127 8.71 -1.55 15.05
C VAL A 127 10.06 -0.92 14.69
N LEU A 128 10.18 -0.20 13.57
CA LEU A 128 11.40 0.51 13.22
C LEU A 128 11.76 1.60 14.22
N LYS A 129 10.76 2.36 14.70
CA LYS A 129 10.94 3.38 15.75
C LYS A 129 11.28 2.75 17.10
N ASP A 130 10.69 1.61 17.43
CA ASP A 130 10.98 0.93 18.70
C ASP A 130 12.41 0.35 18.73
N ASN A 131 12.90 -0.15 17.58
CA ASN A 131 14.24 -0.74 17.49
C ASN A 131 15.37 0.28 17.32
N PHE A 132 15.11 1.38 16.59
CA PHE A 132 16.15 2.34 16.23
C PHE A 132 15.84 3.79 16.60
N GLY A 133 14.61 4.11 16.96
CA GLY A 133 14.25 5.48 17.34
C GLY A 133 14.90 5.86 18.67
N VAL A 134 15.08 7.16 18.87
CA VAL A 134 15.32 7.68 20.21
C VAL A 134 13.97 7.64 20.93
N VAL A 135 13.85 6.80 21.96
CA VAL A 135 12.82 7.02 22.99
C VAL A 135 13.16 8.40 23.53
N ASN A 136 12.36 9.42 23.19
CA ASN A 136 12.43 10.67 23.96
C ASN A 136 12.12 10.25 25.39
N GLU A 137 13.15 10.20 26.23
CA GLU A 137 13.01 10.36 27.67
C GLU A 137 12.29 11.70 27.84
N GLU A 138 11.01 11.64 28.22
CA GLU A 138 10.37 12.77 28.88
C GLU A 138 10.99 13.00 30.25
#